data_AF-A0AA38KZ45-F1
#
_entry.id   AF-A0AA38KZ45-F1
#
_cell.length_a   1.000
_cell.length_b   1.000
_cell.length_c   1.000
_cell.angle_alpha   90.00
_cell.angle_beta   90.00
_cell.angle_gamma   90.00
#
_symmetry.space_group_name_H-M   'P 1'
#
loop_
_entity.id
_entity.type
_entity.pdbx_description
1 polymer ?
#
loop_
_entity_poly.entity_id
_entity_poly.type
_entity_poly.pdbx_seq_one_letter_code
_entity_poly.pdbx_strand_id
1 'polypeptide(L)'
;MLGRLFLLVATLFILHAAFSTYDHLSHLKSIGKPEGALPYDIILEAVIGLAMGILGASLNAAPLKEITWSSEMKTRSIDEMDARLGFANYINRGRKFLS
;
A
#
# COMPACT_ATOMS: atom_id res chain seq x y z
N MET A 1 -3.25 -7.80 -6.28
CA MET A 1 -2.38 -8.98 -6.06
C MET A 1 -0.93 -8.71 -6.49
N LEU A 2 -0.70 -8.20 -7.69
CA LEU A 2 0.65 -7.92 -8.21
C LEU A 2 1.50 -7.01 -7.30
N GLY A 3 0.98 -5.86 -6.84
CA GLY A 3 1.72 -4.96 -5.94
C GLY A 3 2.17 -5.64 -4.64
N ARG A 4 1.35 -6.52 -4.06
CA ARG A 4 1.71 -7.30 -2.86
C ARG A 4 2.82 -8.31 -3.13
N LEU A 5 2.85 -8.92 -4.32
CA LEU A 5 3.94 -9.82 -4.73
C LEU A 5 5.26 -9.05 -4.82
N PHE A 6 5.27 -7.89 -5.48
CA PHE A 6 6.45 -7.02 -5.56
C PHE A 6 6.95 -6.60 -4.17
N LEU A 7 6.05 -6.24 -3.26
CA LEU A 7 6.41 -5.90 -1.87
C LEU A 7 7.02 -7.09 -1.12
N LEU A 8 6.49 -8.30 -1.30
CA LEU A 8 7.03 -9.51 -0.69
C LEU A 8 8.44 -9.81 -1.22
N VAL A 9 8.64 -9.78 -2.54
CA VAL A 9 9.95 -10.01 -3.16
C VAL A 9 10.95 -8.93 -2.74
N ALA A 10 10.55 -7.66 -2.74
CA ALA A 10 11.38 -6.55 -2.27
C ALA A 10 11.81 -6.74 -0.81
N THR A 11 10.89 -7.19 0.05
CA THR A 11 11.19 -7.46 1.46
C THR A 11 12.23 -8.57 1.60
N LEU A 12 12.11 -9.66 0.83
CA LEU A 12 13.09 -10.74 0.83
C LEU A 12 14.47 -10.25 0.36
N PHE A 13 14.53 -9.47 -0.72
CA PHE A 13 15.79 -8.90 -1.23
C PHE A 13 16.45 -7.98 -0.22
N ILE A 14 15.70 -7.08 0.43
CA ILE A 14 16.25 -6.18 1.44
C ILE A 14 16.73 -6.94 2.67
N LEU A 15 15.99 -7.93 3.15
CA LEU A 15 16.43 -8.77 4.26
C LEU A 15 17.68 -9.57 3.92
N HIS A 16 17.76 -10.10 2.70
CA HIS A 16 18.91 -10.84 2.22
C HIS A 16 20.15 -9.93 2.08
N ALA A 17 20.00 -8.74 1.48
CA ALA A 17 21.07 -7.76 1.36
C ALA A 17 21.54 -7.25 2.73
N ALA A 18 20.61 -7.04 3.67
CA ALA A 18 20.94 -6.62 5.05
C ALA A 18 21.73 -7.70 5.79
N PHE A 19 21.33 -8.97 5.67
CA PHE A 19 22.07 -10.10 6.23
C PHE A 19 23.47 -10.22 5.60
N SER A 20 23.57 -10.12 4.27
CA SER A 20 24.84 -10.19 3.56
C SER A 20 25.79 -9.05 3.94
N THR A 21 25.25 -7.84 4.13
CA THR A 21 26.01 -6.69 4.64
C THR A 21 26.52 -6.97 6.05
N TYR A 22 25.68 -7.49 6.93
CA TYR A 22 26.05 -7.84 8.29
C TYR A 22 27.16 -8.89 8.34
N ASP A 23 27.05 -9.95 7.55
CA ASP A 23 28.04 -11.02 7.48
C ASP A 23 29.38 -10.50 6.95
N HIS A 24 29.38 -9.74 5.85
CA HIS A 24 30.59 -9.14 5.28
C HIS A 24 31.30 -8.20 6.26
N LEU A 25 30.57 -7.32 6.93
CA LEU A 25 31.15 -6.40 7.93
C LEU A 25 31.65 -7.14 9.17
N SER A 26 30.95 -8.20 9.59
CA SER A 26 31.38 -9.05 10.71
C SER A 26 32.67 -9.79 10.37
N HIS A 27 32.80 -10.27 9.13
CA HIS A 27 34.02 -10.88 8.62
C HIS A 27 35.18 -9.88 8.60
N LEU A 28 35.00 -8.68 8.02
CA LEU A 28 36.00 -7.62 8.00
C LEU A 28 36.47 -7.22 9.40
N LYS A 29 35.55 -7.19 10.37
CA LYS A 29 35.87 -6.93 11.77
C LYS A 29 36.73 -8.04 12.38
N SER A 30 36.44 -9.30 12.07
CA SER A 30 37.19 -10.46 12.60
C SER A 30 38.66 -10.50 12.12
N ILE A 31 38.92 -10.01 10.91
CA ILE A 31 40.28 -9.95 10.33
C ILE A 31 41.05 -8.66 10.68
N GLY A 32 40.47 -7.80 11.52
CA GLY A 32 41.08 -6.54 11.95
C GLY A 32 41.15 -5.46 10.87
N LYS A 33 40.34 -5.56 9.80
CA LYS A 33 40.29 -4.58 8.70
C LYS A 33 38.86 -4.05 8.51
N PRO A 34 38.36 -3.21 9.43
CA PRO A 34 36.96 -2.76 9.40
C PRO A 34 36.65 -1.80 8.22
N GLU A 35 37.66 -1.28 7.54
CA GLU A 35 37.53 -0.14 6.61
C GLU A 35 37.36 -0.57 5.14
N GLY A 36 36.71 -1.73 4.91
CA GLY A 36 36.46 -2.26 3.57
C GLY A 36 35.17 -1.72 2.94
N ALA A 37 35.22 -1.44 1.63
CA ALA A 37 34.02 -1.15 0.86
C ALA A 37 33.09 -2.38 0.78
N LEU A 38 31.80 -2.13 0.59
CA LEU A 38 30.84 -3.20 0.33
C LEU A 38 31.00 -3.74 -1.10
N PRO A 39 30.88 -5.07 -1.28
CA PRO A 39 30.77 -5.69 -2.58
C PRO A 39 29.63 -5.10 -3.42
N TYR A 40 29.87 -4.94 -4.73
CA TYR A 40 28.92 -4.33 -5.66
C TYR A 40 27.61 -5.11 -5.83
N ASP A 41 27.66 -6.44 -5.68
CA ASP A 41 26.51 -7.33 -5.72
C ASP A 41 25.52 -7.04 -4.58
N ILE A 42 25.99 -6.85 -3.34
CA ILE A 42 25.14 -6.48 -2.20
C ILE A 42 24.49 -5.12 -2.42
N ILE A 43 25.25 -4.15 -2.95
CA ILE A 43 24.73 -2.82 -3.27
C ILE A 43 23.65 -2.92 -4.34
N LEU A 44 23.89 -3.66 -5.42
CA LEU A 44 22.94 -3.85 -6.51
C LEU A 44 21.67 -4.56 -6.01
N GLU A 45 21.80 -5.60 -5.20
CA GLU A 45 20.67 -6.31 -4.59
C GLU A 45 19.80 -5.37 -3.76
N ALA A 46 20.40 -4.53 -2.92
CA ALA A 46 19.68 -3.55 -2.11
C ALA A 46 18.95 -2.50 -2.98
N VAL A 47 19.60 -2.02 -4.06
CA VAL A 47 19.00 -1.06 -5.00
C VAL A 47 17.84 -1.68 -5.77
N ILE A 48 17.97 -2.94 -6.22
CA ILE A 48 16.89 -3.68 -6.88
C ILE A 48 15.73 -3.90 -5.91
N GLY A 49 16.02 -4.31 -4.66
CA GLY A 49 15.02 -4.45 -3.61
C GLY A 49 14.26 -3.15 -3.35
N LEU A 50 14.97 -2.02 -3.28
CA LEU A 50 14.38 -0.68 -3.14
C LEU A 50 13.45 -0.35 -4.32
N ALA A 51 13.93 -0.53 -5.56
CA ALA A 51 13.14 -0.25 -6.76
C ALA A 51 11.86 -1.11 -6.83
N MET A 52 11.97 -2.40 -6.52
CA MET A 52 10.80 -3.30 -6.43
C MET A 52 9.84 -2.87 -5.31
N GLY A 53 10.36 -2.40 -4.17
CA GLY A 53 9.55 -1.90 -3.06
C GLY A 53 8.74 -0.67 -3.46
N ILE A 54 9.37 0.29 -4.14
CA ILE A 54 8.70 1.49 -4.68
C ILE A 54 7.60 1.07 -5.65
N LEU A 55 7.91 0.22 -6.63
CA LEU A 55 6.93 -0.25 -7.61
C LEU A 55 5.77 -1.01 -6.94
N GLY A 56 6.08 -1.89 -6.00
CA GLY A 56 5.08 -2.65 -5.25
C GLY A 56 4.14 -1.74 -4.43
N ALA A 57 4.69 -0.72 -3.79
CA ALA A 57 3.93 0.27 -3.03
C ALA A 57 3.03 1.11 -3.95
N SER A 58 3.57 1.61 -5.06
CA SER A 58 2.79 2.40 -6.04
C SER A 58 1.64 1.59 -6.66
N LEU A 59 1.87 0.31 -6.98
CA LEU A 59 0.82 -0.57 -7.53
C LEU A 59 -0.24 -0.99 -6.49
N ASN A 60 0.06 -0.87 -5.20
CA ASN A 60 -0.88 -1.20 -4.12
C ASN A 60 -1.63 0.03 -3.60
N ALA A 61 -1.31 1.23 -4.12
CA ALA A 61 -2.03 2.45 -3.78
C ALA A 61 -3.47 2.40 -4.30
N ALA A 62 -4.39 2.98 -3.52
CA ALA A 62 -5.78 3.10 -3.95
C ALA A 62 -5.88 4.00 -5.20
N PRO A 63 -6.84 3.73 -6.11
CA PRO A 63 -7.06 4.59 -7.26
C PRO A 63 -7.43 6.00 -6.78
N LEU A 64 -7.01 7.01 -7.54
CA LEU A 64 -7.41 8.39 -7.28
C LEU A 64 -8.92 8.51 -7.48
N LYS A 65 -9.57 9.25 -6.58
CA LYS A 65 -10.99 9.60 -6.68
C LYS A 65 -11.13 10.94 -7.40
N GLU A 66 -12.09 11.01 -8.31
CA GLU A 66 -12.48 12.27 -8.97
C GLU A 66 -12.97 13.30 -7.95
N ILE A 67 -12.53 14.55 -8.10
CA ILE A 67 -12.84 15.65 -7.15
C ILE A 67 -14.12 16.41 -7.51
N THR A 68 -14.68 16.17 -8.70
CA THR A 68 -15.81 16.95 -9.20
C THR A 68 -17.13 16.50 -8.57
N TRP A 69 -17.93 17.47 -8.12
CA TRP A 69 -19.26 17.21 -7.56
C TRP A 69 -20.17 16.45 -8.54
N SER A 70 -20.08 16.78 -9.83
CA SER A 70 -20.83 16.10 -10.88
C SER A 70 -20.47 14.62 -11.00
N SER A 71 -19.20 14.25 -10.80
CA SER A 71 -18.77 12.84 -10.80
C SER A 71 -19.32 12.08 -9.60
N GLU A 72 -19.31 12.69 -8.41
CA GLU A 72 -19.92 12.08 -7.21
C GLU A 72 -21.44 11.90 -7.42
N MET A 73 -22.13 12.93 -7.93
CA MET A 73 -23.58 12.93 -8.10
C MET A 73 -24.08 11.87 -9.10
N LYS A 74 -23.24 11.45 -10.07
CA LYS A 74 -23.58 10.36 -10.99
C LYS A 74 -23.79 9.01 -10.29
N THR A 75 -23.20 8.82 -9.11
CA THR A 75 -23.31 7.57 -8.34
C THR A 75 -24.51 7.57 -7.38
N ARG A 76 -25.19 8.70 -7.24
CA ARG A 76 -26.30 8.91 -6.29
C ARG A 76 -27.65 8.86 -7.00
N SER A 77 -28.63 8.23 -6.36
CA SER A 77 -30.01 8.22 -6.86
C SER A 77 -30.81 9.40 -6.32
N ILE A 78 -31.89 9.74 -7.03
CA ILE A 78 -32.84 10.77 -6.57
C ILE A 78 -33.48 10.35 -5.25
N ASP A 79 -33.82 9.07 -5.10
CA ASP A 79 -34.43 8.54 -3.87
C ASP A 79 -33.51 8.69 -2.65
N GLU A 80 -32.19 8.49 -2.80
CA GLU A 80 -31.22 8.73 -1.73
C GLU A 80 -31.21 10.20 -1.28
N MET A 81 -31.35 11.14 -2.22
CA MET A 81 -31.36 12.58 -1.93
C MET A 81 -32.72 13.04 -1.38
N ASP A 82 -33.82 12.43 -1.84
CA ASP A 82 -35.18 12.79 -1.45
C ASP A 82 -35.62 12.16 -0.11
N ALA A 83 -34.95 11.09 0.34
CA ALA A 83 -35.20 10.45 1.62
C ALA A 83 -35.12 11.40 2.83
N ARG A 84 -34.34 12.50 2.72
CA ARG A 84 -34.28 13.63 3.66
C ARG A 84 -34.46 13.20 5.12
N LEU A 85 -33.57 12.32 5.60
CA LEU A 85 -33.72 11.64 6.89
C LEU A 85 -33.95 12.59 8.09
N GLY A 86 -33.42 13.80 8.04
CA GLY A 86 -33.68 14.84 9.06
C GLY A 86 -35.14 15.29 9.16
N PHE A 87 -35.97 14.98 8.16
CA PHE A 87 -37.41 15.26 8.09
C PHE A 87 -38.24 13.98 7.92
N ALA A 88 -37.69 12.82 8.30
CA ALA A 88 -38.38 11.55 8.13
C ALA A 88 -39.74 11.53 8.86
N ASN A 89 -40.81 11.18 8.13
CA ASN A 89 -42.16 11.04 8.69
C ASN A 89 -42.49 9.56 8.96
N TYR A 90 -42.74 9.25 10.23
CA TYR A 90 -43.08 7.89 10.69
C TYR A 90 -44.59 7.59 10.70
N ILE A 91 -45.44 8.55 10.35
CA ILE A 91 -46.88 8.39 10.16
C ILE A 91 -47.14 8.16 8.66
N ASN A 92 -46.70 7.02 8.18
CA ASN A 92 -46.90 6.59 6.80
C ASN A 92 -47.61 5.22 6.75
N ARG A 93 -48.04 4.81 5.56
CA ARG A 93 -48.76 3.55 5.34
C ARG A 93 -47.97 2.32 5.77
N GLY A 94 -46.63 2.37 5.70
CA GLY A 94 -45.74 1.28 6.10
C GLY A 94 -45.95 0.83 7.54
N ARG A 95 -46.32 1.75 8.44
CA ARG A 95 -46.66 1.44 9.85
C ARG A 95 -47.75 0.37 10.00
N LYS A 96 -48.70 0.27 9.06
CA LYS A 96 -49.80 -0.71 9.12
C LYS A 96 -49.48 -2.05 8.45
N PHE A 97 -48.51 -2.06 7.54
CA PHE A 97 -48.17 -3.25 6.75
C PHE A 97 -46.94 -4.00 7.28
N LEU A 98 -46.09 -3.33 8.06
CA LEU A 98 -44.81 -3.85 8.58
C LEU A 98 -44.79 -3.99 10.12
N SER A 99 -45.95 -3.86 10.78
CA SER A 99 -46.13 -4.03 12.23
C SER A 99 -46.65 -5.42 12.58
#